data_AF-A0A673VNV5-F1
#
_entry.id   AF-A0A673VNV5-F1
#
_cell.length_a   1.000
_cell.length_b   1.000
_cell.length_c   1.000
_cell.angle_alpha   90.00
_cell.angle_beta   90.00
_cell.angle_gamma   90.00
#
_symmetry.space_group_name_H-M   'P 1'
#
loop_
_entity.id
_entity.type
_entity.pdbx_description
1 polymer ?
#
loop_
_entity_poly.entity_id
_entity_poly.type
_entity_poly.pdbx_seq_one_letter_code
_entity_poly.pdbx_strand_id
1 'polypeptide(L)'
;SIILPVYNAEPWLDECLMSVLQQDFEGSMELSVFNDASKDKSMTIIEKWKAKLEDSGILVVIGGHDSPSPRGVGYSKNQAIAQSSGSYLCFLDSDDVMMPQRVRLQLEAAAQHPTSIIGCQVRRDPPNSTERYTRWINQLTPEQLLTQVFTSNGPTVIQPAWLCARAWLAHVGPFDEGGQGVPEDLLFFYEHLRRGGGVVRVDQCLLLYRYHPGAATHSVLETTIWTHRVRFLEEWALPRWATFTIWNAGKQGRRLYRSLTAGARSKVVAFCDVDENKIRKGFYCHEDSQERPKPRIPILHFRAARPPFVICVKLDLTGGAFEDNLRSLHLQEGRDFLHFS
;
A
#
# COMPACT_ATOMS: atom_id res chain seq x y z
N SER A 1 11.11 -1.43 18.59
CA SER A 1 10.64 -0.04 18.72
C SER A 1 9.35 0.15 17.97
N ILE A 2 8.38 0.79 18.61
CA ILE A 2 7.20 1.35 17.96
C ILE A 2 7.58 2.73 17.40
N ILE A 3 7.32 2.95 16.12
CA ILE A 3 7.70 4.15 15.37
C ILE A 3 6.43 5.00 15.17
N LEU A 4 6.39 6.16 15.83
CA LEU A 4 5.22 7.02 15.92
C LEU A 4 5.54 8.44 15.40
N PRO A 5 5.31 8.73 14.10
CA PRO A 5 5.31 10.10 13.61
C PRO A 5 4.07 10.84 14.14
N VAL A 6 4.23 12.10 14.56
CA VAL A 6 3.13 12.92 15.10
C VAL A 6 3.11 14.29 14.45
N TYR A 7 1.95 14.67 13.92
CA TYR A 7 1.64 16.04 13.51
C TYR A 7 0.17 16.34 13.77
N ASN A 8 -0.11 17.28 14.68
CA ASN A 8 -1.46 17.73 15.03
C ASN A 8 -2.45 16.59 15.35
N ALA A 9 -2.09 15.73 16.31
CA ALA A 9 -2.83 14.54 16.68
C ALA A 9 -3.57 14.65 18.03
N GLU A 10 -3.73 15.86 18.60
CA GLU A 10 -4.41 16.09 19.90
C GLU A 10 -5.72 15.28 20.07
N PRO A 11 -6.61 15.15 19.06
CA PRO A 11 -7.87 14.43 19.23
C PRO A 11 -7.75 12.91 19.44
N TRP A 12 -6.64 12.29 19.04
CA TRP A 12 -6.51 10.83 18.96
C TRP A 12 -5.37 10.27 19.81
N LEU A 13 -4.42 11.11 20.18
CA LEU A 13 -3.14 10.69 20.73
C LEU A 13 -3.26 9.97 22.09
N ASP A 14 -4.23 10.37 22.94
CA ASP A 14 -4.49 9.66 24.21
C ASP A 14 -4.88 8.19 23.98
N GLU A 15 -5.74 7.91 22.99
CA GLU A 15 -6.17 6.54 22.69
C GLU A 15 -5.06 5.75 21.99
N CYS A 16 -4.33 6.40 21.07
CA CYS A 16 -3.17 5.85 20.39
C CYS A 16 -2.10 5.37 21.41
N LEU A 17 -1.71 6.23 22.35
CA LEU A 17 -0.70 5.93 23.36
C LEU A 17 -1.19 4.93 24.42
N MET A 18 -2.48 4.96 24.78
CA MET A 18 -3.10 3.92 25.59
C MET A 18 -2.95 2.54 24.92
N SER A 19 -3.13 2.46 23.59
CA SER A 19 -3.01 1.20 22.85
C SER A 19 -1.59 0.62 22.84
N VAL A 20 -0.57 1.49 22.93
CA VAL A 20 0.83 1.10 23.11
C VAL A 20 1.05 0.52 24.50
N LEU A 21 0.52 1.18 25.54
CA LEU A 21 0.61 0.71 26.92
C LEU A 21 -0.08 -0.65 27.13
N GLN A 22 -1.15 -0.93 26.38
CA GLN A 22 -1.96 -2.14 26.51
C GLN A 22 -1.42 -3.35 25.73
N GLN A 23 -0.24 -3.26 25.11
CA GLN A 23 0.32 -4.41 24.39
C GLN A 23 0.62 -5.58 25.34
N ASP A 24 0.30 -6.81 24.91
CA ASP A 24 0.49 -8.05 25.67
C ASP A 24 1.89 -8.68 25.49
N PHE A 25 2.81 -7.95 24.87
CA PHE A 25 4.15 -8.43 24.59
C PHE A 25 5.05 -8.33 25.83
N GLU A 26 5.61 -9.46 26.24
CA GLU A 26 6.43 -9.56 27.46
C GLU A 26 7.91 -9.15 27.27
N GLY A 27 8.33 -8.90 26.03
CA GLY A 27 9.71 -8.47 25.74
C GLY A 27 9.91 -6.96 25.89
N SER A 28 11.16 -6.52 25.72
CA SER A 28 11.50 -5.09 25.82
C SER A 28 10.87 -4.27 24.70
N MET A 29 10.15 -3.22 25.07
CA MET A 29 9.52 -2.29 24.16
C MET A 29 10.09 -0.88 24.32
N GLU A 30 10.14 -0.18 23.21
CA GLU A 30 10.52 1.23 23.13
C GLU A 30 9.51 1.91 22.21
N LEU A 31 8.98 3.06 22.62
CA LEU A 31 8.21 3.95 21.78
C LEU A 31 9.11 5.11 21.34
N SER A 32 9.31 5.24 20.03
CA SER A 32 10.03 6.34 19.41
C SER A 32 9.05 7.29 18.75
N VAL A 33 8.86 8.45 19.36
CA VAL A 33 7.93 9.49 18.92
C VAL A 33 8.71 10.61 18.24
N PHE A 34 8.26 11.04 17.07
CA PHE A 34 8.82 12.23 16.41
C PHE A 34 7.73 13.24 16.09
N ASN A 35 7.78 14.39 16.77
CA ASN A 35 6.83 15.49 16.60
C ASN A 35 7.28 16.44 15.47
N ASP A 36 6.56 16.41 14.35
CA ASP A 36 6.87 17.15 13.13
C ASP A 36 6.28 18.57 13.15
N ALA A 37 6.65 19.34 14.16
CA ALA A 37 6.19 20.72 14.35
C ALA A 37 4.66 20.90 14.52
N SER A 38 4.04 20.03 15.33
CA SER A 38 2.63 20.20 15.75
C SER A 38 2.37 21.59 16.34
N LYS A 39 1.17 22.12 16.10
CA LYS A 39 0.67 23.42 16.58
C LYS A 39 -0.43 23.30 17.63
N ASP A 40 -0.94 22.10 17.82
CA ASP A 40 -1.92 21.76 18.85
C ASP A 40 -1.21 21.27 20.13
N LYS A 41 -1.95 20.65 21.05
CA LYS A 41 -1.38 20.16 22.32
C LYS A 41 -0.70 18.77 22.22
N SER A 42 -0.40 18.28 21.02
CA SER A 42 0.23 16.96 20.85
C SER A 42 1.48 16.78 21.70
N MET A 43 2.38 17.76 21.72
CA MET A 43 3.62 17.67 22.51
C MET A 43 3.35 17.53 24.00
N THR A 44 2.41 18.32 24.54
CA THR A 44 2.01 18.24 25.96
C THR A 44 1.42 16.88 26.31
N ILE A 45 0.65 16.27 25.39
CA ILE A 45 0.11 14.91 25.58
C ILE A 45 1.24 13.88 25.56
N ILE A 46 2.19 13.99 24.63
CA ILE A 46 3.36 13.09 24.53
C ILE A 46 4.16 13.11 25.85
N GLU A 47 4.47 14.29 26.37
CA GLU A 47 5.23 14.45 27.62
C GLU A 47 4.51 13.83 28.82
N LYS A 48 3.19 14.01 28.91
CA LYS A 48 2.36 13.39 29.96
C LYS A 48 2.37 11.86 29.87
N TRP A 49 2.31 11.31 28.66
CA TRP A 49 2.29 9.87 28.44
C TRP A 49 3.65 9.20 28.58
N LYS A 50 4.74 9.92 28.29
CA LYS A 50 6.11 9.44 28.53
C LYS A 50 6.26 8.91 29.95
N ALA A 51 5.86 9.68 30.97
CA ALA A 51 5.94 9.24 32.36
C ALA A 51 5.15 7.93 32.59
N LYS A 52 3.90 7.85 32.12
CA LYS A 52 3.06 6.66 32.30
C LYS A 52 3.61 5.40 31.62
N LEU A 53 4.16 5.56 30.42
CA LEU A 53 4.75 4.47 29.65
C LEU A 53 6.04 3.98 30.31
N GLU A 54 6.89 4.90 30.75
CA GLU A 54 8.15 4.58 31.43
C GLU A 54 7.91 3.92 32.80
N ASP A 55 6.91 4.37 33.56
CA ASP A 55 6.45 3.72 34.80
C ASP A 55 5.99 2.26 34.56
N SER A 56 5.56 1.97 33.33
CA SER A 56 5.13 0.63 32.90
C SER A 56 6.24 -0.16 32.19
N GLY A 57 7.48 0.35 32.19
CA GLY A 57 8.65 -0.31 31.61
C GLY A 57 8.84 -0.12 30.09
N ILE A 58 8.05 0.75 29.45
CA ILE A 58 8.20 1.08 28.03
C ILE A 58 9.07 2.34 27.91
N LEU A 59 10.26 2.21 27.33
CA LEU A 59 11.15 3.35 27.12
C LEU A 59 10.56 4.30 26.08
N VAL A 60 10.63 5.62 26.33
CA VAL A 60 10.10 6.62 25.39
C VAL A 60 11.17 7.61 24.96
N VAL A 61 11.47 7.60 23.65
CA VAL A 61 12.34 8.57 23.00
C VAL A 61 11.47 9.58 22.26
N ILE A 62 11.64 10.86 22.56
CA ILE A 62 10.90 11.95 21.92
C ILE A 62 11.87 12.79 21.11
N GLY A 63 11.58 12.94 19.83
CA GLY A 63 12.28 13.83 18.90
C GLY A 63 11.37 14.90 18.32
N GLY A 64 11.99 15.90 17.71
CA GLY A 64 11.33 16.96 16.97
C GLY A 64 12.36 17.85 16.29
N HIS A 65 11.91 18.97 15.74
CA HIS A 65 12.81 19.98 15.15
C HIS A 65 12.27 21.40 15.31
N ASP A 66 13.15 22.38 15.14
CA ASP A 66 12.82 23.81 15.30
C ASP A 66 12.16 24.44 14.07
N SER A 67 12.00 23.71 12.95
CA SER A 67 11.30 24.25 11.78
C SER A 67 9.85 24.56 12.12
N PRO A 68 9.29 25.70 11.66
CA PRO A 68 7.94 26.10 12.02
C PRO A 68 6.84 25.30 11.29
N SER A 69 7.19 24.49 10.29
CA SER A 69 6.26 23.70 9.48
C SER A 69 6.67 22.22 9.46
N PRO A 70 5.71 21.29 9.32
CA PRO A 70 6.01 19.87 9.16
C PRO A 70 6.84 19.63 7.90
N ARG A 71 7.73 18.63 7.95
CA ARG A 71 8.51 18.15 6.80
C ARG A 71 7.89 16.92 6.14
N GLY A 72 6.87 16.34 6.74
CA GLY A 72 6.07 15.26 6.19
C GLY A 72 6.28 13.92 6.89
N VAL A 73 5.38 12.98 6.59
CA VAL A 73 5.30 11.68 7.27
C VAL A 73 6.55 10.83 7.04
N GLY A 74 7.10 10.81 5.83
CA GLY A 74 8.33 10.06 5.52
C GLY A 74 9.55 10.55 6.30
N TYR A 75 9.75 11.87 6.36
CA TYR A 75 10.78 12.50 7.19
C TYR A 75 10.61 12.09 8.66
N SER A 76 9.40 12.23 9.18
CA SER A 76 9.09 11.92 10.59
C SER A 76 9.34 10.45 10.94
N LYS A 77 8.97 9.52 10.05
CA LYS A 77 9.26 8.09 10.18
C LYS A 77 10.77 7.85 10.20
N ASN A 78 11.53 8.45 9.29
CA ASN A 78 12.98 8.30 9.24
C ASN A 78 13.67 8.80 10.51
N GLN A 79 13.27 9.96 11.03
CA GLN A 79 13.82 10.50 12.28
C GLN A 79 13.47 9.61 13.49
N ALA A 80 12.22 9.16 13.60
CA ALA A 80 11.79 8.24 14.64
C ALA A 80 12.55 6.89 14.56
N ILE A 81 12.84 6.39 13.36
CA ILE A 81 13.67 5.18 13.17
C ILE A 81 15.10 5.45 13.62
N ALA A 82 15.71 6.57 13.21
CA ALA A 82 17.10 6.90 13.49
C ALA A 82 17.40 7.05 14.99
N GLN A 83 16.48 7.64 15.77
CA GLN A 83 16.64 7.80 17.22
C GLN A 83 16.27 6.53 18.03
N SER A 84 15.68 5.52 17.39
CA SER A 84 15.21 4.30 18.05
C SER A 84 16.25 3.19 18.06
N SER A 85 16.19 2.25 19.02
CA SER A 85 17.24 1.23 19.20
C SER A 85 16.82 -0.22 18.92
N GLY A 86 15.51 -0.53 18.90
CA GLY A 86 15.03 -1.91 18.85
C GLY A 86 15.31 -2.64 17.53
N SER A 87 15.54 -3.96 17.58
CA SER A 87 15.87 -4.79 16.41
C SER A 87 14.75 -4.94 15.39
N TYR A 88 13.51 -4.73 15.82
CA TYR A 88 12.31 -4.69 14.98
C TYR A 88 11.63 -3.33 15.09
N LEU A 89 11.03 -2.91 13.98
CA LEU A 89 10.33 -1.65 13.82
C LEU A 89 8.85 -1.97 13.62
N CYS A 90 7.99 -1.54 14.53
CA CYS A 90 6.53 -1.64 14.44
C CYS A 90 5.98 -0.24 14.20
N PHE A 91 5.27 -0.03 13.10
CA PHE A 91 4.77 1.30 12.77
C PHE A 91 3.40 1.56 13.39
N LEU A 92 3.13 2.81 13.73
CA LEU A 92 1.84 3.26 14.23
C LEU A 92 1.66 4.72 13.81
N ASP A 93 0.52 5.07 13.22
CA ASP A 93 0.18 6.48 12.98
C ASP A 93 -0.58 7.02 14.21
N SER A 94 -0.39 8.31 14.50
CA SER A 94 -0.84 8.96 15.74
C SER A 94 -2.37 9.06 15.92
N ASP A 95 -3.11 8.73 14.88
CA ASP A 95 -4.57 8.68 14.80
C ASP A 95 -5.15 7.25 14.88
N ASP A 96 -4.29 6.23 14.95
CA ASP A 96 -4.66 4.81 14.94
C ASP A 96 -4.49 4.12 16.31
N VAL A 97 -5.08 2.92 16.46
CA VAL A 97 -5.10 2.14 17.70
C VAL A 97 -4.65 0.70 17.45
N MET A 98 -3.61 0.26 18.16
CA MET A 98 -3.13 -1.14 18.11
C MET A 98 -4.02 -2.04 18.97
N MET A 99 -4.33 -3.24 18.50
CA MET A 99 -4.92 -4.26 19.39
C MET A 99 -3.83 -4.84 20.30
N PRO A 100 -4.15 -5.31 21.53
CA PRO A 100 -3.15 -5.73 22.51
C PRO A 100 -2.15 -6.78 22.03
N GLN A 101 -2.58 -7.67 21.13
CA GLN A 101 -1.80 -8.81 20.64
C GLN A 101 -0.84 -8.44 19.49
N ARG A 102 -0.90 -7.20 18.99
CA ARG A 102 -0.31 -6.82 17.71
C ARG A 102 1.20 -7.05 17.68
N VAL A 103 1.93 -6.51 18.65
CA VAL A 103 3.40 -6.62 18.67
C VAL A 103 3.83 -8.08 18.73
N ARG A 104 3.27 -8.87 19.65
CA ARG A 104 3.66 -10.27 19.84
C ARG A 104 3.42 -11.11 18.59
N LEU A 105 2.21 -11.07 18.02
CA LEU A 105 1.86 -11.90 16.85
C LEU A 105 2.62 -11.50 15.59
N GLN A 106 2.82 -10.21 15.35
CA GLN A 106 3.59 -9.77 14.19
C GLN A 106 5.09 -10.07 14.35
N LEU A 107 5.62 -10.03 15.57
CA LEU A 107 7.01 -10.39 15.86
C LEU A 107 7.26 -11.90 15.66
N GLU A 108 6.34 -12.76 16.11
CA GLU A 108 6.38 -14.21 15.88
C GLU A 108 6.47 -14.52 14.37
N ALA A 109 5.69 -13.83 13.54
CA ALA A 109 5.76 -13.96 12.09
C ALA A 109 7.07 -13.39 11.51
N ALA A 110 7.53 -12.23 11.98
CA ALA A 110 8.77 -11.61 11.50
C ALA A 110 10.01 -12.46 11.78
N ALA A 111 10.03 -13.22 12.88
CA ALA A 111 11.12 -14.14 13.22
C ALA A 111 11.29 -15.24 12.16
N GLN A 112 10.21 -15.67 11.52
CA GLN A 112 10.22 -16.68 10.45
C GLN A 112 10.50 -16.06 9.07
N HIS A 113 10.31 -14.75 8.95
CA HIS A 113 10.38 -14.01 7.69
C HIS A 113 11.22 -12.72 7.84
N PRO A 114 12.52 -12.81 8.12
CA PRO A 114 13.35 -11.66 8.52
C PRO A 114 13.51 -10.59 7.43
N THR A 115 13.25 -10.93 6.16
CA THR A 115 13.30 -10.01 5.00
C THR A 115 11.92 -9.58 4.52
N SER A 116 10.88 -9.72 5.35
CA SER A 116 9.50 -9.39 4.98
C SER A 116 8.95 -8.19 5.74
N ILE A 117 8.01 -7.50 5.11
CA ILE A 117 7.06 -6.63 5.81
C ILE A 117 5.94 -7.53 6.33
N ILE A 118 5.70 -7.48 7.63
CA ILE A 118 4.60 -8.18 8.29
C ILE A 118 3.45 -7.19 8.50
N GLY A 119 2.34 -7.41 7.80
CA GLY A 119 1.08 -6.70 8.02
C GLY A 119 0.14 -7.47 8.94
N CYS A 120 -1.09 -6.96 9.09
CA CYS A 120 -2.20 -7.65 9.74
C CYS A 120 -3.51 -7.27 9.05
N GLN A 121 -4.61 -7.94 9.39
CA GLN A 121 -5.92 -7.43 9.03
C GLN A 121 -6.24 -6.18 9.84
N VAL A 122 -7.06 -5.30 9.27
CA VAL A 122 -7.43 -4.04 9.88
C VAL A 122 -8.95 -3.86 9.90
N ARG A 123 -9.44 -3.07 10.86
CA ARG A 123 -10.81 -2.53 10.83
C ARG A 123 -10.75 -1.01 10.78
N ARG A 124 -11.81 -0.38 10.26
CA ARG A 124 -11.88 1.07 10.11
C ARG A 124 -12.72 1.71 11.19
N ASP A 125 -12.39 2.96 11.53
CA ASP A 125 -13.23 3.88 12.29
C ASP A 125 -13.49 5.16 11.47
N PRO A 126 -14.72 5.45 11.02
CA PRO A 126 -15.92 4.61 11.18
C PRO A 126 -15.87 3.34 10.31
N PRO A 127 -16.62 2.28 10.67
CA PRO A 127 -16.52 0.95 10.02
C PRO A 127 -16.76 0.94 8.50
N ASN A 128 -17.59 1.84 7.99
CA ASN A 128 -17.97 1.89 6.58
C ASN A 128 -16.99 2.73 5.73
N SER A 129 -15.98 3.33 6.34
CA SER A 129 -14.96 4.10 5.61
C SER A 129 -14.16 3.20 4.70
N THR A 130 -14.21 3.46 3.39
CA THR A 130 -13.46 2.70 2.37
C THR A 130 -13.70 1.18 2.43
N GLU A 131 -14.92 0.75 2.77
CA GLU A 131 -15.26 -0.67 3.06
C GLU A 131 -14.73 -1.66 2.02
N ARG A 132 -14.87 -1.36 0.72
CA ARG A 132 -14.38 -2.21 -0.37
C ARG A 132 -12.86 -2.42 -0.33
N TYR A 133 -12.11 -1.38 0.01
CA TYR A 133 -10.64 -1.49 0.15
C TYR A 133 -10.28 -2.33 1.38
N THR A 134 -10.93 -2.09 2.51
CA THR A 134 -10.71 -2.86 3.75
C THR A 134 -11.02 -4.35 3.57
N ARG A 135 -12.13 -4.67 2.90
CA ARG A 135 -12.48 -6.05 2.55
C ARG A 135 -11.43 -6.69 1.67
N TRP A 136 -11.00 -5.98 0.63
CA TRP A 136 -9.97 -6.45 -0.30
C TRP A 136 -8.65 -6.78 0.42
N ILE A 137 -8.04 -5.85 1.15
CA ILE A 137 -6.75 -6.10 1.83
C ILE A 137 -6.83 -7.18 2.91
N ASN A 138 -7.99 -7.39 3.54
CA ASN A 138 -8.17 -8.41 4.57
C ASN A 138 -8.40 -9.81 3.99
N GLN A 139 -8.84 -9.92 2.72
CA GLN A 139 -9.21 -11.18 2.08
C GLN A 139 -8.17 -11.71 1.07
N LEU A 140 -7.13 -10.93 0.74
CA LEU A 140 -6.05 -11.42 -0.11
C LEU A 140 -5.45 -12.72 0.43
N THR A 141 -5.25 -13.73 -0.40
CA THR A 141 -4.42 -14.90 -0.04
C THR A 141 -2.94 -14.51 0.10
N PRO A 142 -2.09 -15.34 0.73
CA PRO A 142 -0.65 -15.07 0.82
C PRO A 142 0.01 -14.78 -0.53
N GLU A 143 -0.35 -15.52 -1.58
CA GLU A 143 0.14 -15.31 -2.94
C GLU A 143 -0.33 -13.97 -3.52
N GLN A 144 -1.59 -13.61 -3.24
CA GLN A 144 -2.19 -12.36 -3.72
C GLN A 144 -1.60 -11.11 -3.09
N LEU A 145 -0.96 -11.21 -1.92
CA LEU A 145 -0.19 -10.11 -1.35
C LEU A 145 0.92 -9.64 -2.31
N LEU A 146 1.46 -10.52 -3.16
CA LEU A 146 2.49 -10.19 -4.14
C LEU A 146 1.95 -9.97 -5.56
N THR A 147 0.86 -10.64 -5.96
CA THR A 147 0.30 -10.49 -7.32
C THR A 147 -0.61 -9.28 -7.47
N GLN A 148 -1.22 -8.79 -6.39
CA GLN A 148 -2.17 -7.66 -6.44
C GLN A 148 -1.57 -6.31 -6.03
N VAL A 149 -0.25 -6.18 -6.01
CA VAL A 149 0.50 -4.94 -5.69
C VAL A 149 0.26 -3.77 -6.67
N PHE A 150 -0.45 -4.02 -7.77
CA PHE A 150 -0.87 -3.01 -8.76
C PHE A 150 -2.34 -2.59 -8.62
N THR A 151 -3.04 -3.11 -7.61
CA THR A 151 -4.46 -2.86 -7.38
C THR A 151 -4.65 -1.81 -6.29
N SER A 152 -5.64 -0.93 -6.45
CA SER A 152 -5.97 0.12 -5.47
C SER A 152 -4.85 1.14 -5.23
N ASN A 153 -5.07 2.05 -4.28
CA ASN A 153 -4.22 3.24 -4.08
C ASN A 153 -3.06 3.03 -3.09
N GLY A 154 -2.75 1.79 -2.70
CA GLY A 154 -1.71 1.54 -1.70
C GLY A 154 -1.22 0.10 -1.68
N PRO A 155 -0.27 -0.21 -0.79
CA PRO A 155 0.26 -1.55 -0.60
C PRO A 155 -0.81 -2.59 -0.24
N THR A 156 -0.51 -3.87 -0.50
CA THR A 156 -1.39 -5.02 -0.20
C THR A 156 -1.47 -5.36 1.29
N VAL A 157 -0.52 -4.86 2.08
CA VAL A 157 -0.61 -4.72 3.53
C VAL A 157 -0.52 -3.23 3.86
N ILE A 158 -1.57 -2.67 4.45
CA ILE A 158 -1.68 -1.22 4.63
C ILE A 158 -0.66 -0.71 5.67
N GLN A 159 -0.08 0.46 5.45
CA GLN A 159 0.59 1.22 6.50
C GLN A 159 -0.49 2.00 7.31
N PRO A 160 -0.44 2.08 8.66
CA PRO A 160 0.65 1.80 9.58
C PRO A 160 0.75 0.35 10.10
N ALA A 161 0.11 -0.64 9.47
CA ALA A 161 0.04 -2.00 10.02
C ALA A 161 1.37 -2.79 9.99
N TRP A 162 2.48 -2.17 9.54
CA TRP A 162 3.72 -2.88 9.29
C TRP A 162 4.54 -3.16 10.56
N LEU A 163 5.15 -4.34 10.58
CA LEU A 163 6.31 -4.67 11.40
C LEU A 163 7.40 -5.27 10.50
N CYS A 164 8.65 -4.83 10.66
CA CYS A 164 9.78 -5.41 9.92
C CYS A 164 11.08 -5.38 10.75
N ALA A 165 12.06 -6.20 10.35
CA ALA A 165 13.38 -6.18 10.96
C ALA A 165 14.12 -4.87 10.60
N ARG A 166 14.75 -4.22 11.58
CA ARG A 166 15.55 -3.00 11.36
C ARG A 166 16.65 -3.21 10.32
N ALA A 167 17.36 -4.33 10.43
CA ALA A 167 18.44 -4.66 9.50
C ALA A 167 17.94 -4.75 8.05
N TRP A 168 16.73 -5.29 7.86
CA TRP A 168 16.10 -5.34 6.55
C TRP A 168 15.66 -3.96 6.06
N LEU A 169 15.01 -3.16 6.91
CA LEU A 169 14.66 -1.77 6.55
C LEU A 169 15.89 -0.96 6.15
N ALA A 170 17.00 -1.09 6.88
CA ALA A 170 18.27 -0.44 6.54
C ALA A 170 18.85 -0.91 5.20
N HIS A 171 18.61 -2.16 4.81
CA HIS A 171 19.00 -2.68 3.50
C HIS A 171 18.14 -2.11 2.36
N VAL A 172 16.84 -1.92 2.61
CA VAL A 172 15.91 -1.31 1.64
C VAL A 172 16.23 0.17 1.42
N GLY A 173 16.45 0.91 2.51
CA GLY A 173 16.71 2.35 2.52
C GLY A 173 15.66 3.14 3.29
N PRO A 174 15.80 4.47 3.39
CA PRO A 174 14.84 5.33 4.10
C PRO A 174 13.53 5.49 3.32
N PHE A 175 12.49 5.97 4.01
CA PHE A 175 11.28 6.48 3.35
C PHE A 175 11.61 7.75 2.55
N ASP A 176 10.85 8.01 1.49
CA ASP A 176 10.98 9.26 0.72
C ASP A 176 10.56 10.47 1.58
N GLU A 177 11.39 11.51 1.59
CA GLU A 177 11.20 12.72 2.40
C GLU A 177 10.69 13.93 1.59
N GLY A 178 10.15 13.72 0.38
CA GLY A 178 9.67 14.79 -0.50
C GLY A 178 8.46 15.58 0.03
N GLY A 179 7.91 15.19 1.19
CA GLY A 179 6.90 15.94 1.93
C GLY A 179 5.45 15.62 1.51
N GLN A 180 4.57 16.60 1.68
CA GLN A 180 3.13 16.43 1.45
C GLN A 180 2.83 16.05 -0.01
N GLY A 181 1.96 15.04 -0.21
CA GLY A 181 1.58 14.53 -1.52
C GLY A 181 2.47 13.41 -2.08
N VAL A 182 3.58 13.09 -1.41
CA VAL A 182 4.38 11.90 -1.69
C VAL A 182 3.74 10.68 -1.04
N PRO A 183 3.51 9.57 -1.78
CA PRO A 183 3.09 8.29 -1.20
C PRO A 183 4.30 7.51 -0.68
N GLU A 184 4.90 7.97 0.42
CA GLU A 184 6.18 7.47 0.91
C GLU A 184 6.14 5.96 1.24
N ASP A 185 5.01 5.49 1.73
CA ASP A 185 4.76 4.09 2.05
C ASP A 185 4.74 3.21 0.80
N LEU A 186 4.04 3.61 -0.27
CA LEU A 186 4.00 2.90 -1.54
C LEU A 186 5.38 2.84 -2.20
N LEU A 187 6.13 3.94 -2.15
CA LEU A 187 7.48 4.02 -2.71
C LEU A 187 8.42 3.08 -1.96
N PHE A 188 8.39 3.10 -0.63
CA PHE A 188 9.15 2.17 0.19
C PHE A 188 8.74 0.73 -0.09
N PHE A 189 7.44 0.44 -0.18
CA PHE A 189 6.93 -0.90 -0.45
C PHE A 189 7.45 -1.46 -1.79
N TYR A 190 7.48 -0.62 -2.84
CA TYR A 190 8.04 -1.04 -4.13
C TYR A 190 9.54 -1.23 -4.09
N GLU A 191 10.30 -0.39 -3.38
CA GLU A 191 11.74 -0.61 -3.20
C GLU A 191 12.02 -1.89 -2.40
N HIS A 192 11.25 -2.14 -1.34
CA HIS A 192 11.28 -3.38 -0.58
C HIS A 192 11.12 -4.61 -1.48
N LEU A 193 10.13 -4.62 -2.38
CA LEU A 193 9.94 -5.69 -3.35
C LEU A 193 11.09 -5.79 -4.36
N ARG A 194 11.61 -4.66 -4.85
CA ARG A 194 12.78 -4.63 -5.77
C ARG A 194 14.02 -5.27 -5.13
N ARG A 195 14.19 -5.14 -3.82
CA ARG A 195 15.28 -5.74 -3.03
C ARG A 195 15.06 -7.23 -2.75
N GLY A 196 13.95 -7.82 -3.19
CA GLY A 196 13.60 -9.22 -2.95
C GLY A 196 12.87 -9.46 -1.62
N GLY A 197 12.31 -8.41 -1.01
CA GLY A 197 11.57 -8.51 0.23
C GLY A 197 10.23 -9.23 0.09
N GLY A 198 9.85 -9.99 1.12
CA GLY A 198 8.57 -10.70 1.17
C GLY A 198 7.45 -9.87 1.80
N VAL A 199 6.21 -10.32 1.65
CA VAL A 199 5.05 -9.69 2.30
C VAL A 199 4.25 -10.79 2.97
N VAL A 200 4.03 -10.65 4.27
CA VAL A 200 3.27 -11.61 5.08
C VAL A 200 2.18 -10.85 5.82
N ARG A 201 1.01 -11.46 5.99
CA ARG A 201 -0.07 -10.90 6.79
C ARG A 201 -0.40 -11.85 7.92
N VAL A 202 -0.45 -11.34 9.14
CA VAL A 202 -1.10 -12.05 10.24
C VAL A 202 -2.61 -11.93 10.03
N ASP A 203 -3.30 -13.04 9.81
CA ASP A 203 -4.76 -13.10 9.56
C ASP A 203 -5.59 -12.91 10.83
N GLN A 204 -5.28 -11.85 11.57
CA GLN A 204 -6.04 -11.34 12.69
C GLN A 204 -6.16 -9.82 12.58
N CYS A 205 -7.29 -9.29 13.03
CA CYS A 205 -7.53 -7.86 13.08
C CYS A 205 -6.73 -7.24 14.23
N LEU A 206 -5.59 -6.62 13.93
CA LEU A 206 -4.64 -6.13 14.93
C LEU A 206 -4.46 -4.60 14.93
N LEU A 207 -5.15 -3.90 14.03
CA LEU A 207 -5.13 -2.44 13.93
C LEU A 207 -6.55 -1.90 13.68
N LEU A 208 -6.93 -0.90 14.47
CA LEU A 208 -8.03 -0.01 14.15
C LEU A 208 -7.44 1.20 13.41
N TYR A 209 -7.77 1.32 12.13
CA TYR A 209 -7.37 2.43 11.28
C TYR A 209 -8.46 3.51 11.31
N ARG A 210 -8.12 4.73 11.72
CA ARG A 210 -9.06 5.86 11.75
C ARG A 210 -9.07 6.61 10.43
N TYR A 211 -10.26 6.84 9.91
CA TYR A 211 -10.49 7.57 8.68
C TYR A 211 -11.16 8.91 9.00
N HIS A 212 -10.47 10.01 8.68
CA HIS A 212 -10.98 11.36 8.91
C HIS A 212 -10.46 12.32 7.83
N PRO A 213 -11.14 13.47 7.62
CA PRO A 213 -10.78 14.42 6.54
C PRO A 213 -9.38 15.03 6.64
N GLY A 214 -8.76 14.98 7.82
CA GLY A 214 -7.41 15.50 8.08
C GLY A 214 -6.29 14.51 7.79
N ALA A 215 -6.59 13.27 7.37
CA ALA A 215 -5.59 12.24 7.14
C ALA A 215 -4.63 12.61 6.00
N ALA A 216 -3.34 12.32 6.17
CA ALA A 216 -2.28 12.65 5.21
C ALA A 216 -2.53 12.03 3.82
N THR A 217 -3.18 10.87 3.74
CA THR A 217 -3.56 10.18 2.49
C THR A 217 -4.34 11.07 1.53
N HIS A 218 -5.13 12.03 2.03
CA HIS A 218 -5.91 12.94 1.19
C HIS A 218 -5.05 13.94 0.40
N SER A 219 -3.79 14.12 0.79
CA SER A 219 -2.85 14.97 0.05
C SER A 219 -2.23 14.28 -1.17
N VAL A 220 -2.29 12.95 -1.24
CA VAL A 220 -1.70 12.19 -2.34
C VAL A 220 -2.69 12.10 -3.51
N LEU A 221 -2.28 12.59 -4.68
CA LEU A 221 -3.13 12.56 -5.87
C LEU A 221 -3.24 11.15 -6.46
N GLU A 222 -4.44 10.79 -6.93
CA GLU A 222 -4.69 9.52 -7.62
C GLU A 222 -3.80 9.36 -8.88
N THR A 223 -3.48 10.46 -9.56
CA THR A 223 -2.56 10.50 -10.70
C THR A 223 -1.12 10.19 -10.31
N THR A 224 -0.67 10.62 -9.12
CA THR A 224 0.66 10.28 -8.59
C THR A 224 0.75 8.78 -8.36
N ILE A 225 -0.23 8.21 -7.65
CA ILE A 225 -0.30 6.77 -7.35
C ILE A 225 -0.41 5.95 -8.64
N TRP A 226 -1.24 6.38 -9.59
CA TRP A 226 -1.34 5.77 -10.92
C TRP A 226 0.01 5.70 -11.62
N THR A 227 0.78 6.79 -11.61
CA THR A 227 2.08 6.86 -12.28
C THR A 227 3.07 5.85 -11.69
N HIS A 228 3.16 5.76 -10.37
CA HIS A 228 4.04 4.79 -9.70
C HIS A 228 3.60 3.35 -9.95
N ARG A 229 2.30 3.06 -9.94
CA ARG A 229 1.78 1.71 -10.25
C ARG A 229 2.08 1.27 -11.67
N VAL A 230 1.87 2.15 -12.66
CA VAL A 230 2.20 1.86 -14.07
C VAL A 230 3.69 1.58 -14.21
N ARG A 231 4.54 2.44 -13.64
CA ARG A 231 5.99 2.26 -13.68
C ARG A 231 6.40 0.93 -13.04
N PHE A 232 5.85 0.61 -11.87
CA PHE A 232 6.17 -0.66 -11.20
C PHE A 232 5.67 -1.87 -12.00
N LEU A 233 4.50 -1.79 -12.66
CA LEU A 233 4.00 -2.83 -13.55
C LEU A 233 4.98 -3.08 -14.72
N GLU A 234 5.46 -2.01 -15.35
CA GLU A 234 6.43 -2.08 -16.46
C GLU A 234 7.78 -2.65 -16.05
N GLU A 235 8.23 -2.34 -14.83
CA GLU A 235 9.51 -2.82 -14.29
C GLU A 235 9.42 -4.27 -13.79
N TRP A 236 8.32 -4.64 -13.13
CA TRP A 236 8.24 -5.89 -12.38
C TRP A 236 7.57 -7.03 -13.15
N ALA A 237 6.48 -6.74 -13.85
CA ALA A 237 5.61 -7.76 -14.43
C ALA A 237 5.79 -7.89 -15.94
N LEU A 238 5.69 -6.78 -16.67
CA LEU A 238 5.69 -6.81 -18.13
C LEU A 238 6.98 -7.32 -18.80
N PRO A 239 8.18 -7.29 -18.18
CA PRO A 239 9.38 -7.88 -18.80
C PRO A 239 9.27 -9.39 -18.97
N ARG A 240 8.48 -10.07 -18.13
CA ARG A 240 8.27 -11.53 -18.17
C ARG A 240 7.40 -11.97 -19.34
N TRP A 241 6.68 -11.05 -19.97
CA TRP A 241 5.74 -11.32 -21.03
C TRP A 241 6.24 -10.77 -22.36
N ALA A 242 6.27 -11.62 -23.39
CA ALA A 242 6.59 -11.20 -24.75
C ALA A 242 5.49 -10.28 -25.31
N THR A 243 4.23 -10.64 -25.06
CA THR A 243 3.03 -9.89 -25.42
C THR A 243 1.96 -10.07 -24.35
N PHE A 244 0.99 -9.17 -24.27
CA PHE A 244 -0.16 -9.30 -23.37
C PHE A 244 -1.43 -8.63 -23.92
N THR A 245 -2.56 -8.99 -23.34
CA THR A 245 -3.88 -8.40 -23.63
C THR A 245 -4.31 -7.50 -22.48
N ILE A 246 -4.88 -6.33 -22.78
CA ILE A 246 -5.54 -5.49 -21.76
C ILE A 246 -7.03 -5.85 -21.69
N TRP A 247 -7.47 -6.38 -20.56
CA TRP A 247 -8.89 -6.66 -20.33
C TRP A 247 -9.58 -5.42 -19.74
N ASN A 248 -10.19 -4.64 -20.63
CA ASN A 248 -11.08 -3.48 -20.45
C ASN A 248 -10.89 -2.58 -21.68
N ALA A 249 -11.77 -2.66 -22.67
CA ALA A 249 -11.69 -1.79 -23.85
C ALA A 249 -12.29 -0.39 -23.63
N GLY A 250 -12.54 -0.01 -22.36
CA GLY A 250 -13.13 1.24 -21.91
C GLY A 250 -12.12 2.21 -21.31
N LYS A 251 -12.58 3.09 -20.40
CA LYS A 251 -11.79 4.20 -19.86
C LYS A 251 -10.49 3.75 -19.19
N GLN A 252 -10.56 2.72 -18.33
CA GLN A 252 -9.42 2.31 -17.51
C GLN A 252 -8.34 1.59 -18.32
N GLY A 253 -8.70 0.60 -19.15
CA GLY A 253 -7.70 -0.08 -19.98
C GLY A 253 -7.05 0.85 -21.00
N ARG A 254 -7.82 1.77 -21.61
CA ARG A 254 -7.26 2.81 -22.50
C ARG A 254 -6.38 3.80 -21.75
N ARG A 255 -6.68 4.12 -20.49
CA ARG A 255 -5.80 4.95 -19.65
C ARG A 255 -4.47 4.23 -19.42
N LEU A 256 -4.51 2.94 -19.05
CA LEU A 256 -3.30 2.14 -18.87
C LEU A 256 -2.46 2.15 -20.15
N TYR A 257 -3.05 1.78 -21.29
CA TYR A 257 -2.35 1.76 -22.56
C TYR A 257 -1.64 3.08 -22.87
N ARG A 258 -2.32 4.22 -22.65
CA ARG A 258 -1.73 5.54 -22.89
C ARG A 258 -0.59 5.88 -21.93
N SER A 259 -0.66 5.40 -20.69
CA SER A 259 0.36 5.60 -19.66
C SER A 259 1.60 4.73 -19.83
N LEU A 260 1.52 3.65 -20.60
CA LEU A 260 2.66 2.78 -20.89
C LEU A 260 3.70 3.49 -21.79
N THR A 261 4.97 3.16 -21.56
CA THR A 261 6.09 3.48 -22.44
C THR A 261 5.90 2.86 -23.83
N ALA A 262 6.60 3.37 -24.84
CA ALA A 262 6.53 2.82 -26.19
C ALA A 262 6.90 1.32 -26.24
N GLY A 263 7.91 0.89 -25.48
CA GLY A 263 8.34 -0.50 -25.41
C GLY A 263 7.31 -1.42 -24.74
N ALA A 264 6.59 -0.97 -23.73
CA ALA A 264 5.51 -1.76 -23.14
C ALA A 264 4.24 -1.75 -24.00
N ARG A 265 3.91 -0.62 -24.65
CA ARG A 265 2.79 -0.53 -25.59
C ARG A 265 2.92 -1.48 -26.76
N SER A 266 4.11 -1.66 -27.31
CA SER A 266 4.33 -2.57 -28.45
C SER A 266 4.07 -4.05 -28.12
N LYS A 267 4.08 -4.41 -26.82
CA LYS A 267 3.70 -5.74 -26.35
C LYS A 267 2.18 -5.95 -26.28
N VAL A 268 1.37 -4.91 -26.38
CA VAL A 268 -0.09 -5.01 -26.29
C VAL A 268 -0.65 -5.50 -27.63
N VAL A 269 -1.14 -6.74 -27.65
CA VAL A 269 -1.65 -7.37 -28.89
C VAL A 269 -3.15 -7.22 -29.08
N ALA A 270 -3.90 -7.00 -27.99
CA ALA A 270 -5.34 -6.80 -28.03
C ALA A 270 -5.85 -6.04 -26.80
N PHE A 271 -7.00 -5.41 -26.96
CA PHE A 271 -7.95 -5.20 -25.87
C PHE A 271 -8.98 -6.32 -25.89
N CYS A 272 -9.52 -6.67 -24.73
CA CYS A 272 -10.73 -7.49 -24.67
C CYS A 272 -11.80 -6.93 -23.73
N ASP A 273 -13.05 -7.29 -24.02
CA ASP A 273 -14.22 -6.86 -23.25
C ASP A 273 -15.36 -7.88 -23.39
N VAL A 274 -16.43 -7.67 -22.62
CA VAL A 274 -17.71 -8.39 -22.74
C VAL A 274 -18.78 -7.54 -23.42
N ASP A 275 -18.57 -6.21 -23.45
CA ASP A 275 -19.49 -5.24 -24.05
C ASP A 275 -19.45 -5.33 -25.59
N GLU A 276 -20.54 -5.82 -26.18
CA GLU A 276 -20.68 -5.97 -27.62
C GLU A 276 -20.48 -4.66 -28.38
N ASN A 277 -20.89 -3.51 -27.83
CA ASN A 277 -20.74 -2.23 -28.50
C ASN A 277 -19.26 -1.84 -28.61
N LYS A 278 -18.43 -2.21 -27.61
CA LYS A 278 -16.99 -2.00 -27.69
C LYS A 278 -16.34 -2.98 -28.66
N ILE A 279 -16.78 -4.24 -28.66
CA ILE A 279 -16.26 -5.29 -29.56
C ILE A 279 -16.57 -4.95 -31.02
N ARG A 280 -17.79 -4.48 -31.34
CA ARG A 280 -18.19 -4.05 -32.69
C ARG A 280 -17.36 -2.91 -33.27
N LYS A 281 -16.68 -2.10 -32.43
CA LYS A 281 -15.71 -1.09 -32.92
C LYS A 281 -14.50 -1.73 -33.61
N GLY A 282 -14.22 -3.00 -33.33
CA GLY A 282 -13.19 -3.81 -33.97
C GLY A 282 -11.76 -3.50 -33.52
N PHE A 283 -11.40 -2.23 -33.33
CA PHE A 283 -10.07 -1.81 -32.91
C PHE A 283 -10.10 -0.52 -32.08
N TYR A 284 -9.07 -0.34 -31.27
CA TYR A 284 -8.71 0.91 -30.62
C TYR A 284 -7.58 1.59 -31.42
N CYS A 285 -7.75 2.88 -31.72
CA CYS A 285 -6.70 3.74 -32.24
C CYS A 285 -6.20 4.66 -31.14
N HIS A 286 -4.88 4.70 -30.94
CA HIS A 286 -4.27 5.72 -30.08
C HIS A 286 -4.08 7.01 -30.87
N GLU A 287 -5.01 7.95 -30.70
CA GLU A 287 -5.07 9.17 -31.51
C GLU A 287 -3.83 10.05 -31.37
N ASP A 288 -3.25 10.12 -30.18
CA ASP A 288 -2.05 10.91 -29.85
C ASP A 288 -0.74 10.21 -30.24
N SER A 289 -0.80 9.03 -30.86
CA SER A 289 0.40 8.33 -31.32
C SER A 289 1.09 9.10 -32.44
N GLN A 290 2.41 9.24 -32.29
CA GLN A 290 3.30 9.82 -33.30
C GLN A 290 3.61 8.83 -34.43
N GLU A 291 3.34 7.53 -34.24
CA GLU A 291 3.54 6.50 -35.27
C GLU A 291 2.58 6.67 -36.47
N ARG A 292 3.06 6.29 -37.66
CA ARG A 292 2.32 6.35 -38.94
C ARG A 292 2.56 5.04 -39.73
N PRO A 293 1.50 4.26 -40.04
CA PRO A 293 0.10 4.47 -39.66
C PRO A 293 -0.11 4.40 -38.15
N LYS A 294 -1.17 5.05 -37.64
CA LYS A 294 -1.48 5.00 -36.20
C LYS A 294 -1.69 3.54 -35.75
N PRO A 295 -1.21 3.13 -34.57
CA PRO A 295 -1.41 1.77 -34.07
C PRO A 295 -2.89 1.44 -33.97
N ARG A 296 -3.26 0.28 -34.50
CA ARG A 296 -4.62 -0.27 -34.44
C ARG A 296 -4.57 -1.56 -33.63
N ILE A 297 -5.08 -1.51 -32.42
CA ILE A 297 -5.10 -2.66 -31.52
C ILE A 297 -6.49 -3.29 -31.56
N PRO A 298 -6.64 -4.58 -31.90
CA PRO A 298 -7.95 -5.22 -32.01
C PRO A 298 -8.67 -5.20 -30.66
N ILE A 299 -10.01 -5.07 -30.71
CA ILE A 299 -10.89 -5.25 -29.56
C ILE A 299 -11.62 -6.58 -29.75
N LEU A 300 -11.29 -7.54 -28.91
CA LEU A 300 -11.81 -8.91 -28.99
C LEU A 300 -12.86 -9.15 -27.90
N HIS A 301 -13.75 -10.12 -28.15
CA HIS A 301 -14.48 -10.74 -27.06
C HIS A 301 -13.48 -11.48 -26.14
N PHE A 302 -13.68 -11.44 -24.81
CA PHE A 302 -12.71 -12.02 -23.86
C PHE A 302 -12.35 -13.48 -24.13
N ARG A 303 -13.31 -14.31 -24.57
CA ARG A 303 -13.07 -15.72 -24.94
C ARG A 303 -12.16 -15.91 -26.16
N ALA A 304 -12.02 -14.90 -27.01
CA ALA A 304 -11.15 -14.94 -28.19
C ALA A 304 -9.77 -14.33 -27.93
N ALA A 305 -9.60 -13.66 -26.78
CA ALA A 305 -8.34 -13.06 -26.40
C ALA A 305 -7.39 -14.08 -25.76
N ARG A 306 -6.10 -13.77 -25.75
CA ARG A 306 -5.07 -14.68 -25.24
C ARG A 306 -4.36 -14.10 -24.01
N PRO A 307 -4.06 -14.94 -23.00
CA PRO A 307 -3.19 -14.55 -21.89
C PRO A 307 -1.76 -14.29 -22.40
N PRO A 308 -0.92 -13.59 -21.62
CA PRO A 308 -1.25 -13.04 -20.31
C PRO A 308 -2.13 -11.78 -20.37
N PHE A 309 -2.91 -11.53 -19.31
CA PHE A 309 -3.82 -10.39 -19.22
C PHE A 309 -3.38 -9.36 -18.17
N VAL A 310 -3.43 -8.08 -18.53
CA VAL A 310 -3.54 -7.00 -17.53
C VAL A 310 -5.01 -6.63 -17.42
N ILE A 311 -5.60 -6.93 -16.27
CA ILE A 311 -7.03 -6.79 -16.02
C ILE A 311 -7.30 -5.42 -15.40
N CYS A 312 -7.94 -4.54 -16.18
CA CYS A 312 -8.36 -3.21 -15.74
C CYS A 312 -9.86 -3.13 -15.43
N VAL A 313 -10.41 -4.24 -14.94
CA VAL A 313 -11.79 -4.34 -14.44
C VAL A 313 -11.73 -4.41 -12.93
N LYS A 314 -12.51 -3.56 -12.26
CA LYS A 314 -12.61 -3.53 -10.80
C LYS A 314 -13.36 -4.76 -10.30
N LEU A 315 -12.75 -5.48 -9.37
CA LEU A 315 -13.38 -6.59 -8.65
C LEU A 315 -14.63 -6.14 -7.88
N ASP A 316 -15.60 -7.03 -7.76
CA ASP A 316 -16.84 -6.91 -6.97
C ASP A 316 -17.82 -5.82 -7.43
N LEU A 317 -17.61 -5.22 -8.61
CA LEU A 317 -18.53 -4.20 -9.15
C LEU A 317 -19.52 -4.73 -10.19
N THR A 318 -19.44 -6.03 -10.52
CA THR A 318 -20.28 -6.64 -11.56
C THR A 318 -21.23 -7.72 -11.02
N GLY A 319 -21.38 -7.80 -9.70
CA GLY A 319 -22.21 -8.83 -9.06
C GLY A 319 -21.71 -10.26 -9.31
N GLY A 320 -20.39 -10.44 -9.52
CA GLY A 320 -19.77 -11.75 -9.78
C GLY A 320 -19.58 -12.10 -11.26
N ALA A 321 -20.21 -11.36 -12.18
CA ALA A 321 -20.18 -11.71 -13.60
C ALA A 321 -18.77 -11.64 -14.22
N PHE A 322 -17.96 -10.66 -13.82
CA PHE A 322 -16.56 -10.57 -14.27
C PHE A 322 -15.74 -11.74 -13.71
N GLU A 323 -15.91 -12.05 -12.43
CA GLU A 323 -15.23 -13.12 -11.74
C GLU A 323 -15.57 -14.49 -12.34
N ASP A 324 -16.84 -14.73 -12.72
CA ASP A 324 -17.27 -15.92 -13.45
C ASP A 324 -16.62 -16.04 -14.83
N ASN A 325 -16.55 -14.93 -15.58
CA ASN A 325 -15.87 -14.90 -16.87
C ASN A 325 -14.38 -15.23 -16.72
N LEU A 326 -13.71 -14.66 -15.73
CA LEU A 326 -12.30 -14.95 -15.45
C LEU A 326 -12.10 -16.41 -15.05
N ARG A 327 -12.95 -16.96 -14.17
CA ARG A 327 -12.93 -18.38 -13.78
C ARG A 327 -13.13 -19.32 -14.98
N SER A 328 -13.99 -18.95 -15.94
CA SER A 328 -14.26 -19.78 -17.13
C SER A 328 -13.05 -19.96 -18.06
N LEU A 329 -12.02 -19.11 -17.93
CA LEU A 329 -10.79 -19.23 -18.72
C LEU A 329 -9.75 -20.16 -18.08
N HIS A 330 -9.96 -20.63 -16.85
CA HIS A 330 -9.05 -21.52 -16.13
C HIS A 330 -7.60 -20.98 -16.04
N LEU A 331 -7.45 -19.68 -15.83
CA LEU A 331 -6.16 -18.99 -15.78
C LEU A 331 -5.62 -18.91 -14.35
N GLN A 332 -4.29 -18.85 -14.22
CA GLN A 332 -3.62 -18.67 -12.94
C GLN A 332 -3.18 -17.22 -12.72
N GLU A 333 -3.60 -16.61 -11.60
CA GLU A 333 -3.16 -15.26 -11.20
C GLU A 333 -1.63 -15.23 -11.00
N GLY A 334 -0.98 -14.12 -11.39
CA GLY A 334 0.47 -13.95 -11.30
C GLY A 334 1.25 -14.57 -12.47
N ARG A 335 0.67 -15.56 -13.15
CA ARG A 335 1.24 -16.18 -14.35
C ARG A 335 0.54 -15.72 -15.62
N ASP A 336 -0.77 -15.95 -15.69
CA ASP A 336 -1.61 -15.72 -16.87
C ASP A 336 -2.38 -14.40 -16.79
N PHE A 337 -2.51 -13.80 -15.61
CA PHE A 337 -3.07 -12.47 -15.48
C PHE A 337 -2.62 -11.74 -14.22
N LEU A 338 -2.77 -10.42 -14.24
CA LEU A 338 -2.60 -9.52 -13.09
C LEU A 338 -3.75 -8.53 -13.04
N HIS A 339 -4.19 -8.17 -11.83
CA HIS A 339 -5.14 -7.09 -11.61
C HIS A 339 -4.44 -5.73 -11.58
N PHE A 340 -5.00 -4.74 -12.28
CA PHE A 340 -4.54 -3.37 -12.31
C PHE A 340 -5.75 -2.43 -12.26
N SER A 341 -6.09 -1.86 -11.10
CA SER A 341 -7.33 -1.06 -10.96
C SER A 341 -7.28 0.07 -9.95
#